data_AF-A0A422QVN4-F1
#
_entry.id   AF-A0A422QVN4-F1
#
_cell.length_a   1.000
_cell.length_b   1.000
_cell.length_c   1.000
_cell.angle_alpha   90.00
_cell.angle_beta   90.00
_cell.angle_gamma   90.00
#
_symmetry.space_group_name_H-M   'P 1'
#
loop_
_entity.id
_entity.type
_entity.pdbx_description
1 polymer ?
#
loop_
_entity_poly.entity_id
_entity_poly.type
_entity_poly.pdbx_seq_one_letter_code
_entity_poly.pdbx_strand_id
1 'polypeptide(L)'
;MFRYAILLPAFLLANMLLSGAGGAMEIASEYKPATNLLPPIVTVHLSGEIVPGDSEKLRLELGKHAGNEVLEIDFNFNSPGGSLIEGIRLAD
;
A
#
# COMPACT_ATOMS: atom_id res chain seq x y z
N MET A 1 -47.71 -2.31 26.91
CA MET A 1 -46.74 -1.52 27.71
C MET A 1 -45.36 -1.68 27.10
N PHE A 2 -44.54 -0.64 27.25
CA PHE A 2 -43.46 -0.21 26.35
C PHE A 2 -42.28 -1.19 26.17
N ARG A 3 -41.84 -1.34 24.92
CA ARG A 3 -40.57 -1.95 24.48
C ARG A 3 -39.56 -0.82 24.31
N TYR A 4 -38.51 -0.74 25.13
CA TYR A 4 -37.29 0.01 24.78
C TYR A 4 -36.06 -0.56 25.48
N ALA A 5 -35.02 -0.74 24.66
CA ALA A 5 -33.60 -0.57 24.92
C ALA A 5 -32.94 -1.45 26.00
N ILE A 6 -31.99 -2.29 25.58
CA ILE A 6 -30.55 -2.13 25.83
C ILE A 6 -29.84 -3.01 24.78
N LEU A 7 -29.54 -2.40 23.64
CA LEU A 7 -28.62 -2.94 22.62
C LEU A 7 -27.53 -1.90 22.44
N LEU A 8 -26.64 -1.78 23.43
CA LEU A 8 -25.38 -1.02 23.37
C LEU A 8 -24.64 -1.39 24.67
N PRO A 9 -23.46 -2.04 24.58
CA PRO A 9 -22.29 -1.44 23.94
C PRO A 9 -21.35 -2.47 23.28
N ALA A 10 -21.64 -2.91 22.04
CA ALA A 10 -20.65 -3.64 21.24
C ALA A 10 -19.78 -2.71 20.38
N PHE A 11 -20.16 -1.43 20.26
CA PHE A 11 -19.52 -0.48 19.35
C PHE A 11 -18.27 0.19 19.94
N LEU A 12 -18.12 0.22 21.27
CA LEU A 12 -17.01 0.91 21.94
C LEU A 12 -15.71 0.09 21.99
N LEU A 13 -15.75 -1.22 21.75
CA LEU A 13 -14.55 -2.07 21.74
C LEU A 13 -13.84 -2.07 20.38
N ALA A 14 -14.54 -1.74 19.30
CA ALA A 14 -13.96 -1.72 17.95
C ALA A 14 -13.01 -0.53 17.70
N ASN A 15 -13.19 0.58 18.43
CA ASN A 15 -12.33 1.76 18.27
C ASN A 15 -11.02 1.71 19.07
N MET A 16 -10.86 0.77 20.01
CA MET A 16 -9.58 0.63 20.75
C MET A 16 -8.53 -0.22 20.02
N LEU A 17 -8.90 -0.95 18.95
CA LEU A 17 -7.96 -1.73 18.13
C LEU A 17 -7.23 -0.90 17.06
N LEU A 18 -7.59 0.39 16.89
CA LEU A 18 -7.00 1.27 15.88
C LEU A 18 -5.81 2.11 16.41
N SER A 19 -5.45 1.98 17.68
CA SER A 19 -4.45 2.85 18.32
C SER A 19 -3.02 2.25 18.37
N GLY A 20 -2.72 1.28 17.51
CA GLY A 20 -1.45 0.53 17.55
C GLY A 20 -0.88 0.10 16.20
N ALA A 21 -1.35 0.66 15.09
CA ALA A 21 -0.75 0.43 13.79
C ALA A 21 0.17 1.61 13.44
N GLY A 22 1.47 1.43 13.61
CA GLY A 22 2.40 2.02 12.64
C GLY A 22 1.96 1.48 11.29
N GLY A 23 1.23 2.32 10.54
CA GLY A 23 0.49 1.90 9.36
C GLY A 23 1.48 1.33 8.36
N ALA A 24 1.24 0.10 7.91
CA ALA A 24 2.09 -0.51 6.91
C ALA A 24 2.11 0.34 5.63
N MET A 25 3.22 0.32 4.88
CA MET A 25 3.39 1.18 3.71
C MET A 25 2.22 1.03 2.73
N GLU A 26 1.67 2.16 2.30
CA GLU A 26 0.71 2.23 1.21
C GLU A 26 1.47 2.13 -0.10
N ILE A 27 1.14 1.10 -0.90
CA ILE A 27 1.77 0.82 -2.18
C ILE A 27 0.67 0.76 -3.24
N ALA A 28 0.79 1.59 -4.26
CA ALA A 28 -0.13 1.64 -5.39
C ALA A 28 0.65 1.79 -6.69
N SER A 29 0.08 1.29 -7.79
CA SER A 29 0.69 1.39 -9.10
C SER A 29 -0.31 1.89 -10.15
N GLU A 30 0.20 2.68 -11.10
CA GLU A 30 -0.55 3.19 -12.23
C GLU A 30 0.20 2.80 -13.52
N TYR A 31 -0.50 2.12 -14.43
CA TYR A 31 0.03 1.86 -15.77
C TYR A 31 -0.46 2.93 -16.75
N LYS A 32 0.49 3.57 -17.44
CA LYS A 32 0.23 4.51 -18.52
C LYS A 32 0.62 3.86 -19.84
N PRO A 33 -0.35 3.56 -20.71
CA PRO A 33 -0.05 2.94 -22.00
C PRO A 33 0.74 3.89 -22.90
N ALA A 34 1.43 3.31 -23.88
CA ALA A 34 2.20 4.06 -24.86
C ALA A 34 1.32 5.12 -25.56
N THR A 35 1.91 6.28 -25.77
CA THR A 35 1.33 7.34 -26.60
C THR A 35 2.29 7.65 -27.74
N ASN A 36 1.90 8.50 -28.69
CA ASN A 36 2.78 8.91 -29.79
C ASN A 36 4.05 9.65 -29.31
N LEU A 37 4.10 10.10 -28.06
CA LEU A 37 5.19 10.92 -27.51
C LEU A 37 5.94 10.26 -26.36
N LEU A 38 5.34 9.27 -25.70
CA LEU A 38 5.89 8.66 -24.49
C LEU A 38 5.75 7.13 -24.54
N PRO A 39 6.79 6.40 -24.09
CA PRO A 39 6.73 4.94 -23.95
C PRO A 39 5.67 4.53 -22.91
N PRO A 40 5.30 3.25 -22.85
CA PRO A 40 4.48 2.73 -21.77
C PRO A 40 5.28 2.71 -20.45
N ILE A 41 4.72 3.33 -19.42
CA ILE A 41 5.38 3.54 -18.12
C ILE A 41 4.49 2.99 -17.01
N VAL A 42 5.08 2.35 -16.01
CA VAL A 42 4.41 2.08 -14.73
C VAL A 42 4.94 3.05 -13.68
N THR A 43 4.05 3.80 -13.03
CA THR A 43 4.42 4.61 -11.87
C THR A 43 3.99 3.90 -10.61
N VAL A 44 4.93 3.64 -9.70
CA VAL A 44 4.68 3.04 -8.39
C VAL A 44 4.82 4.10 -7.31
N HIS A 45 3.78 4.24 -6.49
CA HIS A 45 3.73 5.16 -5.36
C HIS A 45 3.89 4.37 -4.07
N LEU A 46 4.90 4.76 -3.27
CA LEU A 46 5.19 4.17 -1.96
C LEU A 46 5.15 5.26 -0.90
N SER A 47 4.19 5.15 0.03
CA SER A 47 3.95 6.17 1.06
C SER A 47 3.81 5.57 2.44
N GLY A 48 4.42 6.20 3.44
CA GLY A 48 4.37 5.75 4.83
C GLY A 48 5.61 4.99 5.29
N GLU A 49 5.56 4.49 6.53
CA GLU A 49 6.67 3.79 7.17
C GLU A 49 6.91 2.42 6.52
N ILE A 50 8.17 2.05 6.33
CA ILE A 50 8.56 0.74 5.81
C ILE A 50 8.46 -0.29 6.95
N VAL A 51 7.53 -1.24 6.86
CA VAL A 51 7.35 -2.28 7.88
C VAL A 51 7.50 -3.69 7.28
N PRO A 52 7.85 -4.71 8.09
CA PRO A 52 8.01 -6.08 7.58
C PRO A 52 6.80 -6.57 6.78
N GLY A 53 7.04 -7.09 5.56
CA GLY A 53 6.02 -7.60 4.65
C GLY A 53 5.66 -6.64 3.50
N ASP A 54 6.12 -5.39 3.52
CA ASP A 54 5.89 -4.43 2.45
C ASP A 54 6.63 -4.80 1.14
N SER A 55 7.75 -5.52 1.22
CA SER A 55 8.44 -6.06 0.04
C SER A 55 7.58 -7.05 -0.75
N GLU A 56 6.87 -7.95 -0.07
CA GLU A 56 5.93 -8.87 -0.73
C GLU A 56 4.74 -8.11 -1.34
N LYS A 57 4.24 -7.07 -0.66
CA LYS A 57 3.19 -6.23 -1.23
C LYS A 57 3.65 -5.52 -2.50
N LEU A 58 4.87 -4.97 -2.51
CA LEU A 58 5.43 -4.35 -3.71
C LEU A 58 5.53 -5.36 -4.86
N ARG A 59 6.01 -6.58 -4.57
CA ARG A 59 6.11 -7.64 -5.58
C ARG A 59 4.76 -8.01 -6.16
N LEU A 60 3.74 -8.16 -5.32
CA LEU A 60 2.36 -8.44 -5.76
C LEU A 60 1.79 -7.29 -6.59
N GLU A 61 2.07 -6.05 -6.20
CA GLU A 61 1.62 -4.85 -6.92
C GLU A 61 2.24 -4.77 -8.32
N LEU A 62 3.56 -4.93 -8.42
CA LEU A 62 4.27 -5.00 -9.71
C LEU A 62 3.80 -6.18 -10.57
N GLY A 63 3.46 -7.30 -9.93
CA GLY A 63 2.91 -8.49 -10.59
C GLY A 63 1.60 -8.22 -11.35
N LYS A 64 0.82 -7.20 -10.97
CA LYS A 64 -0.40 -6.80 -11.70
C LYS A 64 -0.10 -6.35 -13.13
N HIS A 65 1.14 -5.93 -13.41
CA HIS A 65 1.57 -5.42 -14.71
C HIS A 65 2.40 -6.41 -15.52
N ALA A 66 2.57 -7.65 -15.06
CA ALA A 66 3.42 -8.65 -15.72
C ALA A 66 2.97 -9.01 -17.16
N GLY A 67 1.73 -8.70 -17.53
CA GLY A 67 1.20 -8.89 -18.89
C GLY A 67 1.27 -7.66 -19.80
N ASN A 68 1.72 -6.51 -19.28
CA ASN A 68 1.82 -5.27 -20.04
C ASN A 68 3.22 -5.14 -20.67
N GLU A 69 3.31 -4.51 -21.83
CA GLU A 69 4.59 -4.06 -22.36
C GLU A 69 5.04 -2.83 -21.55
N VAL A 70 5.91 -3.05 -20.56
CA VAL A 70 6.45 -2.01 -19.69
C VAL A 70 7.88 -1.73 -20.12
N LEU A 71 8.15 -0.49 -20.54
CA LEU A 71 9.49 -0.05 -20.94
C LEU A 71 10.24 0.66 -19.81
N GLU A 72 9.50 1.30 -18.89
CA GLU A 72 10.05 2.07 -17.78
C GLU A 72 9.16 1.94 -16.54
N ILE A 73 9.79 1.90 -15.37
CA ILE A 73 9.12 1.86 -14.06
C ILE A 73 9.65 3.02 -13.21
N ASP A 74 8.78 3.96 -12.90
CA ASP A 74 9.07 5.10 -12.05
C ASP A 74 8.65 4.81 -10.61
N PHE A 75 9.56 5.02 -9.67
CA PHE A 75 9.25 4.88 -8.25
C PHE A 75 9.18 6.25 -7.58
N ASN A 76 8.04 6.55 -6.97
CA ASN A 76 7.84 7.73 -6.14
C ASN A 76 7.79 7.32 -4.67
N PHE A 77 8.84 7.67 -3.93
CA PHE A 77 9.01 7.35 -2.52
C PHE A 77 8.73 8.57 -1.64
N ASN A 78 7.66 8.47 -0.84
CA ASN A 78 7.36 9.40 0.24
C ASN A 78 7.33 8.63 1.58
N SER A 79 8.52 8.26 2.07
CA SER A 79 8.65 7.46 3.28
C SER A 79 9.53 8.18 4.31
N PRO A 80 9.16 8.16 5.61
CA PRO A 80 10.04 8.57 6.69
C PRO A 80 11.14 7.52 7.00
N GLY A 81 11.19 6.41 6.25
CA GLY A 81 12.03 5.25 6.55
C GLY A 81 11.27 4.17 7.33
N GLY A 82 11.99 3.35 8.11
CA GLY A 82 11.42 2.26 8.90
C GLY A 82 12.39 1.10 9.08
N SER A 83 11.91 -0.12 8.86
CA SER A 83 12.71 -1.34 8.91
C SER A 83 13.81 -1.34 7.84
N LEU A 84 15.08 -1.26 8.27
CA LEU A 84 16.23 -1.33 7.37
C LEU A 84 16.27 -2.66 6.59
N ILE A 85 16.00 -3.78 7.27
CA ILE A 85 16.00 -5.11 6.64
C ILE A 85 14.93 -5.17 5.55
N GLU A 86 13.76 -4.59 5.80
CA GLU A 86 12.71 -4.56 4.79
C GLU A 86 13.04 -3.60 3.65
N GLY A 87 13.66 -2.46 3.94
CA GLY A 87 14.17 -1.54 2.92
C GLY A 87 15.18 -2.19 1.97
N ILE A 88 16.06 -3.06 2.48
CA ILE A 88 16.97 -3.85 1.65
C ILE A 88 16.19 -4.82 0.76
N ARG A 89 15.15 -5.48 1.29
CA ARG A 89 14.29 -6.39 0.51
C ARG A 89 13.45 -5.69 -0.55
N LEU A 90 13.08 -4.43 -0.33
CA LEU A 90 12.38 -3.61 -1.33
C LEU A 90 13.29 -3.25 -2.51
N ALA A 91 14.61 -3.22 -2.30
CA ALA A 91 15.59 -2.89 -3.32
C ALA A 91 16.09 -4.10 -4.13
N ASP A 92 15.74 -5.33 -3.71
CA ASP A 92 16.11 -6.61 -4.33
C ASP A 92 15.02 -7.09 -5.31
#